data_AF-A0ABD4Q6U7-F1
#
_entry.id   AF-A0ABD4Q6U7-F1
#
_cell.length_a   1.000
_cell.length_b   1.000
_cell.length_c   1.000
_cell.angle_alpha   90.00
_cell.angle_beta   90.00
_cell.angle_gamma   90.00
#
_symmetry.space_group_name_H-M   'P 1'
#
loop_
_entity.id
_entity.type
_entity.pdbx_description
1 polymer ?
#
loop_
_entity_poly.entity_id
_entity_poly.type
_entity_poly.pdbx_seq_one_letter_code
_entity_poly.pdbx_strand_id
1 'polypeptide(L)'
;VIRQAFKLYPLEWMMRDDNGPLLCKRAERWYEPLWKSILSNKGLLPLLWAQFPGHPNLLPAWFNDDFARERHDVAQALAGYAGYV
;
A
#
# COMPACT_ATOMS: atom_id res chain seq x y z
N VAL A 1 -21.86 24.13 8.80
CA VAL A 1 -21.80 22.83 8.09
C VAL A 1 -20.56 22.82 7.20
N ILE A 2 -19.72 21.80 7.29
CA ILE A 2 -18.55 21.62 6.41
C ILE A 2 -18.99 20.73 5.24
N ARG A 3 -18.66 21.10 4.00
CA ARG A 3 -19.00 20.32 2.79
C ARG A 3 -17.81 19.60 2.18
N GLN A 4 -16.63 20.17 2.34
CA GLN A 4 -15.37 19.73 1.76
C GLN A 4 -14.24 19.98 2.74
N ALA A 5 -13.30 19.04 2.82
CA ALA A 5 -12.16 19.14 3.72
C ALA A 5 -10.87 18.70 3.02
N PHE A 6 -9.83 19.51 3.18
CA PHE A 6 -8.46 19.18 2.81
C PHE A 6 -7.62 19.10 4.09
N LYS A 7 -6.61 18.24 4.09
CA LYS A 7 -5.72 18.01 5.23
C LYS A 7 -4.31 17.71 4.74
N LEU A 8 -3.33 18.21 5.49
CA LEU A 8 -1.92 17.81 5.37
C LEU A 8 -1.55 16.71 6.36
N TYR A 9 -2.48 16.39 7.28
CA TYR A 9 -2.29 15.33 8.27
C TYR A 9 -2.43 13.95 7.63
N PRO A 10 -1.54 12.98 7.92
CA PRO A 10 -1.60 11.64 7.35
C PRO A 10 -2.93 10.95 7.63
N LEU A 11 -3.52 10.38 6.60
CA LEU A 11 -4.84 9.77 6.71
C LEU A 11 -4.79 8.51 7.59
N GLU A 12 -3.70 7.75 7.53
CA GLU A 12 -3.45 6.55 8.33
C GLU A 12 -3.36 6.82 9.83
N TRP A 13 -2.96 8.03 10.21
CA TRP A 13 -2.91 8.46 11.61
C TRP A 13 -4.29 8.89 12.07
N MET A 14 -4.95 9.72 11.26
CA MET A 14 -6.32 10.17 11.52
C MET A 14 -7.31 9.00 11.68
N MET A 15 -7.11 7.89 10.97
CA MET A 15 -7.90 6.66 11.11
C MET A 15 -7.65 5.91 12.43
N ARG A 16 -6.47 6.05 13.03
CA ARG A 16 -6.07 5.38 14.29
C ARG A 16 -6.36 6.21 15.54
N ASP A 17 -6.58 7.51 15.38
CA ASP A 17 -6.98 8.39 16.46
C ASP A 17 -8.36 7.98 17.03
N ASP A 18 -8.60 8.32 18.30
CA ASP A 18 -9.88 8.07 18.98
C ASP A 18 -11.09 8.67 18.24
N ASN A 19 -10.86 9.74 17.48
CA ASN A 19 -11.87 10.42 16.67
C ASN A 19 -11.99 9.88 15.23
N GLY A 20 -11.15 8.94 14.81
CA GLY A 20 -11.17 8.34 13.47
C GLY A 20 -12.54 7.83 13.02
N PRO A 21 -13.33 7.15 13.88
CA PRO A 21 -14.69 6.72 13.52
C PRO A 21 -15.64 7.86 13.14
N LEU A 22 -15.38 9.10 13.57
CA LEU A 22 -16.20 10.26 13.19
C LEU A 22 -16.03 10.64 11.71
N LEU A 23 -14.88 10.33 11.11
CA LEU A 23 -14.58 10.60 9.71
C LEU A 23 -15.51 9.84 8.75
N CYS A 24 -16.03 8.69 9.19
CA CYS A 24 -16.94 7.85 8.42
C CYS A 24 -18.41 8.27 8.56
N LYS A 25 -18.75 9.08 9.57
CA LYS A 25 -20.14 9.40 9.92
C LYS A 25 -20.77 10.50 9.07
N ARG A 26 -19.98 11.19 8.23
CA ARG A 26 -20.44 12.33 7.45
C ARG A 26 -20.05 12.18 5.99
N ALA A 27 -20.97 12.56 5.09
CA ALA A 27 -20.74 12.61 3.64
C ALA A 27 -19.86 13.82 3.24
N GLU A 28 -18.83 14.11 4.02
CA GLU A 28 -17.87 15.16 3.74
C GLU A 28 -16.96 14.68 2.60
N ARG A 29 -16.81 15.52 1.56
CA ARG A 29 -15.87 15.20 0.48
C ARG A 29 -14.45 15.53 0.95
N TRP A 30 -13.68 14.48 1.23
CA TRP A 30 -12.28 14.58 1.58
C TRP A 30 -11.42 14.72 0.33
N TYR A 31 -10.59 15.76 0.30
CA TYR A 31 -9.54 15.91 -0.70
C TYR A 31 -8.31 15.13 -0.25
N GLU A 32 -7.94 14.19 -1.13
CA GLU A 32 -7.51 12.81 -0.87
C GLU A 32 -8.61 11.93 -0.21
N PRO A 33 -9.44 11.21 -1.00
CA PRO A 33 -10.47 10.34 -0.45
C PRO A 33 -9.89 9.12 0.28
N LEU A 34 -10.69 8.52 1.18
CA LEU A 34 -10.22 7.45 2.08
C LEU A 34 -9.59 6.25 1.36
N TRP A 35 -10.12 5.88 0.20
CA TRP A 35 -9.62 4.74 -0.58
C TRP A 35 -8.18 4.94 -1.10
N LYS A 36 -7.68 6.18 -1.18
CA LYS A 36 -6.29 6.42 -1.59
C LYS A 36 -5.27 5.86 -0.59
N SER A 37 -5.61 5.70 0.69
CA SER A 37 -4.74 5.00 1.65
C SER A 37 -4.44 3.55 1.26
N ILE A 38 -5.32 2.90 0.48
CA ILE A 38 -5.04 1.55 -0.04
C ILE A 38 -3.96 1.63 -1.13
N LEU A 39 -4.05 2.62 -2.03
CA LEU A 39 -3.11 2.78 -3.15
C LEU A 39 -1.74 3.27 -2.71
N SER A 40 -1.67 4.05 -1.64
CA SER A 40 -0.42 4.55 -1.07
C SER A 40 0.28 3.54 -0.14
N ASN A 41 -0.32 2.37 0.09
CA ASN A 41 0.23 1.36 0.97
C ASN A 41 1.26 0.48 0.26
N LYS A 42 2.45 0.31 0.85
CA LYS A 42 3.51 -0.57 0.32
C LYS A 42 3.11 -2.04 0.25
N GLY A 43 2.11 -2.47 1.01
CA GLY A 43 1.51 -3.81 0.91
C GLY A 43 0.84 -4.08 -0.43
N LEU A 44 0.58 -3.05 -1.25
CA LEU A 44 0.09 -3.22 -2.62
C LEU A 44 1.20 -3.69 -3.58
N LEU A 45 2.48 -3.42 -3.28
CA LEU A 45 3.59 -3.69 -4.19
C LEU A 45 3.74 -5.19 -4.54
N PRO A 46 3.70 -6.14 -3.57
CA PRO A 46 3.75 -7.56 -3.90
C PRO A 46 2.59 -8.03 -4.79
N LEU A 47 1.40 -7.44 -4.59
CA LEU A 47 0.22 -7.77 -5.39
C LEU A 47 0.36 -7.25 -6.82
N LEU A 48 0.87 -6.03 -7.00
CA LEU A 48 1.17 -5.47 -8.32
C LEU A 48 2.22 -6.30 -9.05
N TRP A 49 3.30 -6.68 -8.36
CA TRP A 49 4.35 -7.51 -8.93
C TRP A 49 3.82 -8.85 -9.43
N ALA A 50 3.01 -9.55 -8.61
CA ALA A 50 2.42 -10.83 -8.97
C ALA A 50 1.41 -10.72 -10.13
N GLN A 51 0.66 -9.62 -10.21
CA GLN A 51 -0.40 -9.44 -11.21
C GLN A 51 0.13 -8.95 -12.57
N PHE A 52 1.27 -8.25 -12.60
CA PHE A 52 1.86 -7.69 -13.82
C PHE A 52 3.33 -8.15 -14.03
N PRO A 53 3.58 -9.45 -14.29
CA PRO A 53 4.93 -9.96 -14.52
C PRO A 53 5.64 -9.26 -15.68
N GLY A 54 6.91 -8.91 -15.49
CA GLY A 54 7.75 -8.29 -16.53
C GLY A 54 7.45 -6.81 -16.81
N HIS A 55 6.61 -6.16 -15.99
CA HIS A 55 6.32 -4.73 -16.16
C HIS A 55 7.58 -3.88 -15.91
N PRO A 56 7.97 -2.97 -16.83
CA PRO A 56 9.28 -2.30 -16.80
C PRO A 56 9.47 -1.35 -15.61
N ASN A 57 8.38 -0.88 -15.01
CA ASN A 57 8.42 0.04 -13.86
C ASN A 57 8.12 -0.64 -12.52
N LEU A 58 7.95 -1.97 -12.48
CA LEU A 58 7.75 -2.68 -11.22
C LEU A 58 9.06 -3.30 -10.77
N LEU A 59 9.36 -3.12 -9.48
CA LEU A 59 10.44 -3.83 -8.83
C LEU A 59 9.89 -5.10 -8.17
N PRO A 60 10.73 -6.15 -8.06
CA PRO A 60 10.35 -7.34 -7.33
C PRO A 60 9.96 -7.01 -5.88
N ALA A 61 8.82 -7.55 -5.44
CA ALA A 61 8.27 -7.33 -4.11
C ALA A 61 7.48 -8.56 -3.65
N TRP A 62 7.60 -8.89 -2.37
CA TRP A 62 6.99 -10.07 -1.76
C TRP A 62 6.56 -9.80 -0.33
N PHE A 63 5.63 -10.60 0.19
CA PHE A 63 5.39 -10.65 1.63
C PHE A 63 6.45 -11.50 2.33
N ASN A 64 6.64 -11.28 3.62
CA ASN A 64 7.58 -12.08 4.41
C ASN A 64 7.22 -13.59 4.37
N ASP A 65 5.92 -13.90 4.32
CA ASP A 65 5.42 -15.28 4.30
C ASP A 65 5.65 -15.98 2.94
N ASP A 66 5.92 -15.23 1.86
CA ASP A 66 6.20 -15.83 0.55
C ASP A 66 7.56 -16.55 0.53
N PHE A 67 8.51 -16.12 1.37
CA PHE A 67 9.78 -16.81 1.57
C PHE A 67 9.60 -18.17 2.25
N ALA A 68 8.65 -18.27 3.20
CA ALA A 68 8.34 -19.51 3.89
C ALA A 68 7.59 -20.52 3.01
N ARG A 69 7.01 -20.06 1.89
CA ARG A 69 6.24 -20.90 0.94
C ARG A 69 7.05 -21.38 -0.26
N GLU A 70 8.37 -21.13 -0.29
CA GLU A 70 9.30 -21.54 -1.36
C GLU A 70 8.79 -21.20 -2.77
N ARG A 71 8.21 -20.00 -2.92
CA ARG A 71 7.76 -19.50 -4.22
C ARG A 71 8.97 -19.38 -5.16
N HIS A 72 9.01 -20.22 -6.21
CA HIS A 72 10.15 -20.35 -7.14
C HIS A 72 10.58 -19.02 -7.79
N ASP A 73 9.63 -18.10 -8.00
CA ASP A 73 9.87 -16.76 -8.55
C ASP A 73 10.67 -15.86 -7.60
N VAL A 74 10.57 -16.08 -6.28
CA VAL A 74 11.28 -15.32 -5.25
C VAL A 74 12.78 -15.66 -5.28
N ALA A 75 13.12 -16.95 -5.28
CA ALA A 75 14.50 -17.42 -5.23
C ALA A 75 15.28 -17.00 -6.48
N GLN A 76 14.65 -17.08 -7.66
CA GLN A 76 15.26 -16.68 -8.93
C GLN A 76 15.51 -15.16 -9.00
N ALA A 77 14.55 -14.36 -8.51
CA ALA A 77 14.72 -12.91 -8.48
C ALA A 77 15.78 -12.49 -7.46
N LEU A 78 15.81 -13.07 -6.26
CA LEU A 78 16.83 -12.79 -5.25
C LEU A 78 18.26 -13.13 -5.73
N ALA A 79 18.44 -14.19 -6.51
CA ALA A 79 19.75 -14.53 -7.08
C ALA A 79 20.32 -13.40 -7.95
N GLY A 80 19.46 -12.63 -8.64
CA GLY A 80 19.85 -11.43 -9.39
C GLY A 80 20.21 -10.22 -8.51
N TYR A 81 19.82 -10.22 -7.23
CA TYR A 81 20.04 -9.15 -6.26
C TYR A 81 21.07 -9.52 -5.17
N ALA A 82 21.70 -10.69 -5.24
CA ALA A 82 22.65 -11.19 -4.24
C ALA A 82 23.91 -10.30 -4.05
N GLY A 83 24.15 -9.31 -4.92
CA GLY A 83 25.23 -8.32 -4.79
C GLY A 83 24.82 -6.97 -4.18
N TYR A 84 23.57 -6.80 -3.75
CA TYR A 84 23.03 -5.55 -3.18
C TYR A 84 22.80 -5.59 -1.66
N VAL A 85 23.12 -6.71 -1.00
CA VAL A 85 22.98 -6.92 0.45
C VAL A 85 24.33 -7.18 1.08
#